data_AF-A0A5J4VRP2-F1
#
_entry.id   AF-A0A5J4VRP2-F1
#
_cell.length_a   1.000
_cell.length_b   1.000
_cell.length_c   1.000
_cell.angle_alpha   90.00
_cell.angle_beta   90.00
_cell.angle_gamma   90.00
#
_symmetry.space_group_name_H-M   'P 1'
#
loop_
_entity.id
_entity.type
_entity.pdbx_description
1 polymer ?
#
loop_
_entity_poly.entity_id
_entity_poly.type
_entity_poly.pdbx_seq_one_letter_code
_entity_poly.pdbx_strand_id
1 'polypeptide(L)'
;MTETLRSQIQAGGDIKSQIIHHSTRLRLRETSDSEKIKSLTELLILIIASEQGEWREIMGESGIIESLSGLMLETANPRIRTLSGSVIQLVQQIGTESTEQTDWRTLLSPLISLLFNPDQQISNSGKQSLFQTIGVKQEALLALVDIGLIEQGAETLDLTFTSQQSSSQTSSSYQSDLPQGVIMNILEVIDKILKSDIQIGDKTKKLRIVAQRVVQTQPPKQIKLAFQQMLLILDQDQEENDIQSLQTALTETQNRLREADERIRAAEEIMRNTEEQRRSEEQQKREAQEQLRIKDAENQRLQAEIGRFQPQTGQQQQQQNIPAQQTNFNWNPSEQAQQPNRGTEE
;
A
#
# COMPACT_ATOMS: atom_id res chain seq x y z
N MET A 1 -31.61 26.25 21.68
CA MET A 1 -32.10 24.86 21.88
C MET A 1 -31.38 24.16 23.03
N THR A 2 -30.09 24.44 23.27
CA THR A 2 -29.26 23.86 24.34
C THR A 2 -29.66 24.30 25.76
N GLU A 3 -30.01 25.57 25.99
CA GLU A 3 -30.34 26.05 27.35
C GLU A 3 -31.65 25.45 27.89
N THR A 4 -32.71 25.38 27.07
CA THR A 4 -34.00 24.81 27.50
C THR A 4 -33.91 23.32 27.80
N LEU A 5 -33.13 22.56 27.02
CA LEU A 5 -32.89 21.14 27.24
C LEU A 5 -32.07 20.94 28.53
N ARG A 6 -31.03 21.76 28.73
CA ARG A 6 -30.17 21.74 29.93
C ARG A 6 -30.96 22.08 31.19
N SER A 7 -31.88 23.06 31.14
CA SER A 7 -32.77 23.40 32.26
C SER A 7 -33.77 22.28 32.60
N GLN A 8 -34.25 21.52 31.60
CA GLN A 8 -35.12 20.36 31.85
C GLN A 8 -34.36 19.18 32.46
N ILE A 9 -33.12 18.93 32.02
CA ILE A 9 -32.26 17.86 32.55
C ILE A 9 -31.84 18.15 34.00
N GLN A 10 -31.53 19.41 34.33
CA GLN A 10 -31.19 19.83 35.69
C GLN A 10 -32.35 19.68 36.70
N ALA A 11 -33.61 19.71 36.24
CA ALA A 11 -34.76 19.45 37.10
C ALA A 11 -34.91 17.96 37.49
N GLY A 12 -34.22 17.05 36.79
CA GLY A 12 -34.29 15.59 36.98
C GLY A 12 -33.21 14.98 37.88
N GLY A 13 -32.30 15.80 38.43
CA GLY A 13 -31.15 15.35 39.22
C GLY A 13 -29.83 15.36 38.45
N ASP A 14 -28.77 14.88 39.08
CA ASP A 14 -27.43 14.79 38.49
C ASP A 14 -27.41 13.86 37.24
N ILE A 15 -26.75 14.28 36.16
CA ILE A 15 -26.74 13.59 34.85
C ILE A 15 -26.16 12.18 35.00
N LYS A 16 -25.07 12.04 35.76
CA LYS A 16 -24.43 10.75 36.04
C LYS A 16 -25.43 9.79 36.70
N SER A 17 -26.13 10.26 37.73
CA SER A 17 -27.15 9.49 38.43
C SER A 17 -28.30 9.04 37.50
N GLN A 18 -28.75 9.91 36.59
CA GLN A 18 -29.78 9.58 35.59
C GLN A 18 -29.30 8.53 34.58
N ILE A 19 -28.05 8.64 34.11
CA ILE A 19 -27.44 7.64 33.21
C ILE A 19 -27.35 6.27 33.90
N ILE A 20 -26.89 6.23 35.16
CA ILE A 20 -26.83 5.00 35.97
C ILE A 20 -28.23 4.38 36.12
N HIS A 21 -29.24 5.21 36.41
CA HIS A 21 -30.63 4.76 36.55
C HIS A 21 -31.14 4.08 35.27
N HIS A 22 -31.00 4.75 34.12
CA HIS A 22 -31.47 4.20 32.85
C HIS A 22 -30.67 2.96 32.44
N SER A 23 -29.34 2.94 32.63
CA SER A 23 -28.50 1.75 32.37
C SER A 23 -28.96 0.54 33.20
N THR A 24 -29.20 0.74 34.50
CA THR A 24 -29.63 -0.32 35.42
C THR A 24 -31.01 -0.86 35.04
N ARG A 25 -31.94 0.04 34.70
CA ARG A 25 -33.30 -0.32 34.26
C ARG A 25 -33.30 -1.18 33.00
N LEU A 26 -32.38 -0.95 32.06
CA LEU A 26 -32.25 -1.76 30.85
C LEU A 26 -31.83 -3.21 31.11
N ARG A 27 -31.21 -3.52 32.26
CA ARG A 27 -30.84 -4.89 32.66
C ARG A 27 -32.01 -5.71 33.21
N LEU A 28 -33.12 -5.06 33.56
CA LEU A 28 -34.28 -5.73 34.14
C LEU A 28 -35.05 -6.48 33.05
N ARG A 29 -35.10 -7.82 33.17
CA ARG A 29 -35.75 -8.73 32.20
C ARG A 29 -37.22 -8.39 31.95
N GLU A 30 -37.91 -7.87 32.96
CA GLU A 30 -39.35 -7.60 32.95
C GLU A 30 -39.72 -6.26 32.28
N THR A 31 -38.73 -5.46 31.85
CA THR A 31 -39.00 -4.15 31.24
C THR A 31 -39.55 -4.32 29.83
N SER A 32 -40.68 -3.65 29.55
CA SER A 32 -41.32 -3.71 28.24
C SER A 32 -40.47 -3.03 27.14
N ASP A 33 -40.69 -3.41 25.88
CA ASP A 33 -39.97 -2.80 24.75
C ASP A 33 -40.18 -1.29 24.65
N SER A 34 -41.40 -0.81 24.90
CA SER A 34 -41.70 0.63 24.91
C SER A 34 -40.89 1.38 25.96
N GLU A 35 -40.72 0.77 27.12
CA GLU A 35 -39.95 1.32 28.23
C GLU A 35 -38.45 1.29 28.01
N LYS A 36 -37.94 0.23 27.35
CA LYS A 36 -36.56 0.13 26.89
C LYS A 36 -36.27 1.21 25.86
N ILE A 37 -37.14 1.38 24.87
CA ILE A 37 -37.02 2.44 23.84
C ILE A 37 -37.00 3.84 24.49
N LYS A 38 -37.89 4.09 25.45
CA LYS A 38 -37.89 5.36 26.21
C LYS A 38 -36.56 5.56 26.92
N SER A 39 -36.10 4.56 27.67
CA SER A 39 -34.84 4.65 28.45
C SER A 39 -33.62 4.85 27.54
N LEU A 40 -33.57 4.19 26.38
CA LEU A 40 -32.52 4.38 25.38
C LEU A 40 -32.55 5.79 24.77
N THR A 41 -33.74 6.35 24.56
CA THR A 41 -33.90 7.71 24.03
C THR A 41 -33.46 8.75 25.06
N GLU A 42 -33.79 8.57 26.33
CA GLU A 42 -33.30 9.42 27.43
C GLU A 42 -31.77 9.32 27.54
N LEU A 43 -31.19 8.12 27.44
CA LEU A 43 -29.74 7.96 27.42
C LEU A 43 -29.08 8.75 26.29
N LEU A 44 -29.61 8.70 25.07
CA LEU A 44 -29.09 9.52 23.95
C LEU A 44 -29.07 11.01 24.30
N ILE A 45 -30.17 11.51 24.87
CA ILE A 45 -30.30 12.92 25.26
C ILE A 45 -29.28 13.28 26.35
N LEU A 46 -29.18 12.47 27.40
CA LEU A 46 -28.28 12.70 28.53
C LEU A 46 -26.81 12.68 28.10
N ILE A 47 -26.43 11.76 27.21
CA ILE A 47 -25.07 11.63 26.71
C ILE A 47 -24.67 12.85 25.88
N ILE A 48 -25.56 13.34 25.02
CA ILE A 48 -25.33 14.56 24.23
C ILE A 48 -25.24 15.80 25.14
N ALA A 49 -25.98 15.82 26.25
CA ALA A 49 -26.00 16.95 27.18
C ALA A 49 -24.83 16.95 28.18
N SER A 50 -24.12 15.83 28.33
CA SER A 50 -23.01 15.66 29.27
C SER A 50 -21.79 16.49 28.86
N GLU A 51 -21.07 17.02 29.86
CA GLU A 51 -19.79 17.69 29.63
C GLU A 51 -18.65 16.65 29.48
N GLN A 52 -17.67 16.94 28.62
CA GLN A 52 -16.56 16.01 28.31
C GLN A 52 -15.75 15.60 29.55
N GLY A 53 -15.67 16.46 30.57
CA GLY A 53 -14.84 16.23 31.77
C GLY A 53 -15.33 15.09 32.69
N GLU A 54 -16.63 14.81 32.70
CA GLU A 54 -17.25 13.82 33.60
C GLU A 54 -17.39 12.43 32.94
N TRP A 55 -17.09 12.35 31.65
CA TRP A 55 -17.41 11.16 30.84
C TRP A 55 -16.68 9.91 31.31
N ARG A 56 -15.41 10.04 31.71
CA ARG A 56 -14.61 8.91 32.19
C ARG A 56 -15.24 8.24 33.43
N GLU A 57 -15.76 9.05 34.34
CA GLU A 57 -16.38 8.59 35.58
C GLU A 57 -17.76 7.97 35.31
N ILE A 58 -18.58 8.63 34.49
CA ILE A 58 -19.87 8.11 34.03
C ILE A 58 -19.69 6.73 33.38
N MET A 59 -18.68 6.59 32.52
CA MET A 59 -18.38 5.34 31.83
C MET A 59 -17.89 4.24 32.76
N GLY A 60 -17.03 4.58 33.73
CA GLY A 60 -16.50 3.61 34.69
C GLY A 60 -17.55 3.04 35.65
N GLU A 61 -18.57 3.84 36.00
CA GLU A 61 -19.52 3.46 37.06
C GLU A 61 -20.90 3.03 36.55
N SER A 62 -21.34 3.51 35.38
CA SER A 62 -22.70 3.23 34.89
C SER A 62 -22.89 1.82 34.32
N GLY A 63 -21.81 1.14 33.96
CA GLY A 63 -21.85 -0.15 33.25
C GLY A 63 -22.73 -0.10 31.99
N ILE A 64 -22.82 1.07 31.36
CA ILE A 64 -23.73 1.34 30.24
C ILE A 64 -23.39 0.49 29.02
N ILE A 65 -22.10 0.26 28.75
CA ILE A 65 -21.65 -0.55 27.61
C ILE A 65 -22.09 -2.00 27.76
N GLU A 66 -21.92 -2.59 28.93
CA GLU A 66 -22.31 -3.96 29.22
C GLU A 66 -23.83 -4.13 29.13
N SER A 67 -24.59 -3.17 29.70
CA SER A 67 -26.05 -3.16 29.62
C SER A 67 -26.55 -3.12 28.17
N LEU A 68 -26.01 -2.22 27.37
CA LEU A 68 -26.43 -2.01 25.98
C LEU A 68 -26.00 -3.16 25.07
N SER A 69 -24.77 -3.66 25.26
CA SER A 69 -24.26 -4.79 24.47
C SER A 69 -25.07 -6.05 24.74
N GLY A 70 -25.39 -6.35 26.02
CA GLY A 70 -26.27 -7.46 26.37
C GLY A 70 -27.66 -7.28 25.76
N LEU A 71 -28.27 -6.11 25.92
CA LEU A 71 -29.60 -5.82 25.37
C LEU A 71 -29.64 -5.94 23.84
N MET A 72 -28.60 -5.47 23.15
CA MET A 72 -28.47 -5.53 21.69
C MET A 72 -28.46 -6.98 21.18
N LEU A 73 -27.81 -7.89 21.91
CA LEU A 73 -27.72 -9.31 21.58
C LEU A 73 -29.00 -10.08 21.94
N GLU A 74 -29.68 -9.70 23.02
CA GLU A 74 -30.87 -10.41 23.51
C GLU A 74 -32.17 -9.99 22.81
N THR A 75 -32.26 -8.75 22.33
CA THR A 75 -33.51 -8.22 21.78
C THR A 75 -33.83 -8.74 20.37
N ALA A 76 -35.08 -9.12 20.15
CA ALA A 76 -35.64 -9.36 18.82
C ALA A 76 -36.07 -8.06 18.12
N ASN A 77 -36.20 -6.96 18.86
CA ASN A 77 -36.71 -5.69 18.34
C ASN A 77 -35.60 -4.90 17.64
N PRO A 78 -35.68 -4.69 16.31
CA PRO A 78 -34.63 -4.01 15.55
C PRO A 78 -34.41 -2.57 16.02
N ARG A 79 -35.46 -1.88 16.48
CA ARG A 79 -35.36 -0.50 16.98
C ARG A 79 -34.56 -0.42 18.27
N ILE A 80 -34.76 -1.36 19.20
CA ILE A 80 -33.96 -1.43 20.44
C ILE A 80 -32.51 -1.71 20.10
N ARG A 81 -32.25 -2.63 19.16
CA ARG A 81 -30.90 -2.94 18.68
C ARG A 81 -30.21 -1.71 18.09
N THR A 82 -30.89 -1.00 17.19
CA THR A 82 -30.37 0.24 16.58
C THR A 82 -30.09 1.30 17.62
N LEU A 83 -31.03 1.59 18.52
CA LEU A 83 -30.84 2.59 19.57
C LEU A 83 -29.69 2.23 20.51
N SER A 84 -29.55 0.95 20.87
CA SER A 84 -28.42 0.47 21.70
C SER A 84 -27.09 0.72 21.00
N GLY A 85 -27.00 0.38 19.70
CA GLY A 85 -25.83 0.67 18.88
C GLY A 85 -25.53 2.17 18.77
N SER A 86 -26.55 3.00 18.57
CA SER A 86 -26.40 4.47 18.52
C SER A 86 -25.86 5.05 19.83
N VAL A 87 -26.37 4.58 20.97
CA VAL A 87 -25.87 5.01 22.29
C VAL A 87 -24.40 4.60 22.46
N ILE A 88 -24.04 3.35 22.14
CA ILE A 88 -22.65 2.87 22.19
C ILE A 88 -21.74 3.70 21.28
N GLN A 89 -22.19 4.02 20.07
CA GLN A 89 -21.41 4.80 19.12
C GLN A 89 -21.18 6.24 19.61
N LEU A 90 -22.19 6.90 20.20
CA LEU A 90 -22.01 8.22 20.80
C LEU A 90 -21.05 8.17 21.99
N VAL A 91 -21.21 7.15 22.83
CA VAL A 91 -20.34 6.91 23.98
C VAL A 91 -18.88 6.75 23.56
N GLN A 92 -18.64 5.94 22.53
CA GLN A 92 -17.33 5.75 21.93
C GLN A 92 -16.80 7.07 21.39
N GLN A 93 -17.60 7.78 20.59
CA GLN A 93 -17.20 9.05 19.97
C GLN A 93 -16.72 10.07 21.01
N ILE A 94 -17.46 10.25 22.11
CA ILE A 94 -17.07 11.16 23.19
C ILE A 94 -15.82 10.65 23.91
N GLY A 95 -15.70 9.33 24.11
CA GLY A 95 -14.56 8.71 24.78
C GLY A 95 -13.26 8.75 23.97
N THR A 96 -13.35 8.82 22.64
CA THR A 96 -12.21 8.84 21.71
C THR A 96 -12.01 10.17 21.02
N GLU A 97 -12.72 11.22 21.43
CA GLU A 97 -12.58 12.57 20.87
C GLU A 97 -11.19 13.13 21.23
N SER A 98 -10.19 12.80 20.42
CA SER A 98 -8.88 13.45 20.46
C SER A 98 -8.94 14.73 19.63
N THR A 99 -8.35 15.81 20.12
CA THR A 99 -8.31 17.11 19.42
C THR A 99 -7.43 17.09 18.17
N GLU A 100 -6.71 16.00 17.88
CA GLU A 100 -5.64 15.97 16.89
C GLU A 100 -5.98 15.23 15.59
N GLN A 101 -6.93 14.28 15.60
CA GLN A 101 -7.32 13.55 14.39
C GLN A 101 -8.83 13.35 14.27
N THR A 102 -9.40 13.85 13.18
CA THR A 102 -10.79 13.63 12.81
C THR A 102 -10.94 12.27 12.13
N ASP A 103 -11.73 11.38 12.71
CA ASP A 103 -12.12 10.12 12.07
C ASP A 103 -13.18 10.36 10.98
N TRP A 104 -12.70 10.74 9.79
CA TRP A 104 -13.55 10.95 8.63
C TRP A 104 -14.31 9.70 8.19
N ARG A 105 -13.78 8.49 8.44
CA ARG A 105 -14.47 7.25 8.08
C ARG A 105 -15.78 7.13 8.84
N THR A 106 -15.74 7.34 10.15
CA THR A 106 -16.94 7.28 10.99
C THR A 106 -17.91 8.42 10.67
N LEU A 107 -17.42 9.63 10.38
CA LEU A 107 -18.26 10.78 10.06
C LEU A 107 -18.96 10.68 8.69
N LEU A 108 -18.28 10.11 7.68
CA LEU A 108 -18.78 10.05 6.31
C LEU A 108 -19.67 8.83 6.04
N SER A 109 -19.47 7.73 6.78
CA SER A 109 -20.23 6.49 6.57
C SER A 109 -21.76 6.67 6.60
N PRO A 110 -22.34 7.46 7.53
CA PRO A 110 -23.78 7.75 7.50
C PRO A 110 -24.20 8.50 6.23
N LEU A 111 -23.43 9.48 5.76
CA LEU A 111 -23.75 10.26 4.57
C LEU A 111 -23.72 9.40 3.30
N ILE A 112 -22.76 8.48 3.22
CA ILE A 112 -22.69 7.47 2.18
C ILE A 112 -23.94 6.58 2.23
N SER A 113 -24.33 6.11 3.41
CA SER A 113 -25.54 5.30 3.57
C SER A 113 -26.81 6.03 3.13
N LEU A 114 -26.90 7.34 3.39
CA LEU A 114 -27.99 8.18 2.91
C LEU A 114 -27.99 8.29 1.39
N LEU A 115 -26.82 8.45 0.75
CA LEU A 115 -26.70 8.52 -0.72
C LEU A 115 -27.32 7.29 -1.42
N PHE A 116 -27.10 6.10 -0.88
CA PHE A 116 -27.62 4.83 -1.41
C PHE A 116 -29.04 4.50 -0.95
N ASN A 117 -29.72 5.41 -0.26
CA ASN A 117 -31.08 5.18 0.19
C ASN A 117 -32.05 5.10 -1.02
N PRO A 118 -32.99 4.13 -1.06
CA PRO A 118 -33.95 4.03 -2.16
C PRO A 118 -34.93 5.21 -2.21
N ASP A 119 -35.13 5.93 -1.11
CA ASP A 119 -35.89 7.19 -1.11
C ASP A 119 -35.05 8.29 -1.77
N GLN A 120 -35.56 8.84 -2.88
CA GLN A 120 -34.87 9.86 -3.66
C GLN A 120 -34.58 11.15 -2.89
N GLN A 121 -35.46 11.55 -1.96
CA GLN A 121 -35.25 12.77 -1.17
C GLN A 121 -34.13 12.54 -0.16
N ILE A 122 -34.12 11.39 0.51
CA ILE A 122 -33.06 11.02 1.46
C ILE A 122 -31.72 10.88 0.74
N SER A 123 -31.70 10.20 -0.41
CA SER A 123 -30.53 10.11 -1.29
C SER A 123 -30.02 11.47 -1.72
N ASN A 124 -30.92 12.37 -2.11
CA ASN A 124 -30.54 13.73 -2.50
C ASN A 124 -29.96 14.51 -1.31
N SER A 125 -30.50 14.37 -0.10
CA SER A 125 -29.90 14.96 1.11
C SER A 125 -28.50 14.42 1.35
N GLY A 126 -28.28 13.10 1.24
CA GLY A 126 -26.96 12.48 1.33
C GLY A 126 -25.98 13.06 0.30
N LYS A 127 -26.40 13.19 -0.96
CA LYS A 127 -25.62 13.85 -2.03
C LYS A 127 -25.23 15.28 -1.66
N GLN A 128 -26.19 16.11 -1.25
CA GLN A 128 -25.92 17.52 -0.94
C GLN A 128 -24.94 17.65 0.24
N SER A 129 -25.07 16.81 1.27
CA SER A 129 -24.11 16.77 2.38
C SER A 129 -22.71 16.35 1.92
N LEU A 130 -22.59 15.29 1.09
CA LEU A 130 -21.30 14.86 0.55
C LEU A 130 -20.65 15.93 -0.34
N PHE A 131 -21.44 16.64 -1.16
CA PHE A 131 -20.95 17.76 -1.97
C PHE A 131 -20.37 18.88 -1.13
N GLN A 132 -21.04 19.24 -0.04
CA GLN A 132 -20.52 20.23 0.90
C GLN A 132 -19.20 19.77 1.52
N THR A 133 -19.09 18.48 1.88
CA THR A 133 -17.86 17.94 2.46
C THR A 133 -16.70 17.91 1.49
N ILE A 134 -16.91 17.41 0.26
CA ILE A 134 -15.88 17.35 -0.80
C ILE A 134 -15.33 18.74 -1.14
N GLY A 135 -16.17 19.79 -1.07
CA GLY A 135 -15.76 21.15 -1.38
C GLY A 135 -14.94 21.86 -0.30
N VAL A 136 -14.86 21.32 0.92
CA VAL A 136 -14.31 22.06 2.08
C VAL A 136 -13.05 21.42 2.65
N LYS A 137 -12.91 20.08 2.64
CA LYS A 137 -11.78 19.36 3.25
C LYS A 137 -11.23 18.27 2.35
N GLN A 138 -9.95 18.37 1.99
CA GLN A 138 -9.28 17.37 1.14
C GLN A 138 -9.15 16.02 1.84
N GLU A 139 -8.96 16.02 3.16
CA GLU A 139 -8.86 14.81 3.98
C GLU A 139 -10.16 14.00 3.95
N ALA A 140 -11.31 14.70 3.93
CA ALA A 140 -12.61 14.06 3.83
C ALA A 140 -12.81 13.42 2.45
N LEU A 141 -12.34 14.07 1.38
CA LEU A 141 -12.36 13.54 0.03
C LEU A 141 -11.48 12.29 -0.12
N LEU A 142 -10.26 12.30 0.43
CA LEU A 142 -9.40 11.10 0.50
C LEU A 142 -10.09 9.98 1.28
N ALA A 143 -10.72 10.31 2.42
CA ALA A 143 -11.47 9.34 3.19
C ALA A 143 -12.65 8.73 2.40
N LEU A 144 -13.38 9.49 1.57
CA LEU A 144 -14.44 8.92 0.71
C LEU A 144 -13.90 7.86 -0.26
N VAL A 145 -12.71 8.11 -0.81
CA VAL A 145 -12.00 7.16 -1.68
C VAL A 145 -11.49 5.96 -0.89
N ASP A 146 -11.01 6.13 0.35
CA ASP A 146 -10.57 5.04 1.23
C ASP A 146 -11.70 4.21 1.83
N ILE A 147 -12.88 4.79 2.00
CA ILE A 147 -14.09 4.05 2.38
C ILE A 147 -14.58 3.15 1.25
N GLY A 148 -14.17 3.42 0.01
CA GLY A 148 -14.54 2.64 -1.17
C GLY A 148 -15.86 3.11 -1.79
N LEU A 149 -16.15 4.42 -1.73
CA LEU A 149 -17.40 4.97 -2.27
C LEU A 149 -17.57 4.68 -3.76
N ILE A 150 -16.47 4.76 -4.51
CA ILE A 150 -16.45 4.53 -5.96
C ILE A 150 -16.76 3.06 -6.26
N GLU A 151 -16.15 2.14 -5.53
CA GLU A 151 -16.33 0.71 -5.67
C GLU A 151 -17.74 0.27 -5.27
N GLN A 152 -18.25 0.80 -4.16
CA GLN A 152 -19.63 0.57 -3.71
C GLN A 152 -20.63 1.12 -4.71
N GLY A 153 -20.36 2.31 -5.27
CA GLY A 153 -21.12 2.91 -6.35
C GLY A 153 -21.14 2.02 -7.58
N ALA A 154 -19.96 1.60 -8.04
CA ALA A 154 -19.81 0.71 -9.19
C ALA A 154 -20.55 -0.62 -9.00
N GLU A 155 -20.49 -1.22 -7.81
CA GLU A 155 -21.21 -2.46 -7.48
C GLU A 155 -22.72 -2.28 -7.49
N THR A 156 -23.21 -1.21 -6.89
CA THR A 156 -24.65 -0.91 -6.85
C THR A 156 -25.18 -0.68 -8.26
N LEU A 157 -24.45 0.07 -9.09
CA LEU A 157 -24.78 0.29 -10.50
C LEU A 157 -24.72 -1.01 -11.29
N ASP A 158 -23.71 -1.84 -11.04
CA ASP A 158 -23.57 -3.15 -11.69
C ASP A 158 -24.81 -4.01 -11.47
N LEU A 159 -25.19 -4.22 -10.19
CA LEU A 159 -26.36 -5.00 -9.81
C LEU A 159 -27.65 -4.44 -10.42
N THR A 160 -27.79 -3.11 -10.43
CA THR A 160 -28.98 -2.42 -10.96
C THR A 160 -29.17 -2.69 -12.46
N PHE A 161 -28.09 -2.69 -13.25
CA PHE A 161 -28.18 -2.87 -14.70
C PHE A 161 -28.01 -4.32 -15.17
N THR A 162 -27.40 -5.19 -14.36
CA THR A 162 -27.29 -6.63 -14.66
C THR A 162 -28.60 -7.36 -14.37
N SER A 163 -29.31 -6.99 -13.30
CA SER A 163 -30.63 -7.56 -12.98
C SER A 163 -31.68 -7.31 -14.07
N GLN A 164 -31.50 -6.24 -14.86
CA GLN A 164 -32.37 -5.93 -16.01
C GLN A 164 -32.20 -6.88 -17.20
N GLN A 165 -31.07 -7.59 -17.31
CA GLN A 165 -30.81 -8.47 -18.46
C GLN A 165 -31.42 -9.87 -18.31
N SER A 166 -31.77 -10.29 -17.08
CA SER A 166 -32.24 -11.65 -16.80
C SER A 166 -33.76 -11.81 -16.89
N SER A 167 -34.53 -10.72 -16.94
CA SER A 167 -36.00 -10.73 -16.95
C SER A 167 -36.57 -10.61 -18.35
N SER A 168 -36.21 -11.56 -19.23
CA SER A 168 -36.88 -11.77 -20.51
C SER A 168 -37.99 -12.82 -20.36
N GLN A 169 -39.13 -12.42 -19.77
CA GLN A 169 -40.47 -12.85 -20.17
C GLN A 169 -41.53 -12.28 -19.20
N THR A 170 -42.60 -11.74 -19.80
CA THR A 170 -43.83 -11.17 -19.22
C THR A 170 -43.82 -9.67 -18.90
N SER A 171 -44.83 -9.04 -19.47
CA SER A 171 -45.14 -7.62 -19.54
C SER A 171 -45.52 -7.01 -18.19
N SER A 172 -45.21 -5.71 -18.06
CA SER A 172 -45.69 -4.72 -17.08
C SER A 172 -45.20 -4.82 -15.63
N SER A 173 -43.95 -4.40 -15.38
CA SER A 173 -43.59 -3.26 -14.51
C SER A 173 -42.07 -3.27 -14.31
N TYR A 174 -41.37 -2.41 -15.03
CA TYR A 174 -39.93 -2.18 -14.83
C TYR A 174 -39.71 -1.63 -13.43
N GLN A 175 -39.30 -2.46 -12.48
CA GLN A 175 -38.72 -1.99 -11.23
C GLN A 175 -37.25 -2.34 -11.23
N SER A 176 -36.42 -1.37 -11.61
CA SER A 176 -35.10 -1.28 -11.01
C SER A 176 -35.31 -1.17 -9.50
N ASP A 177 -34.61 -1.96 -8.70
CA ASP A 177 -34.69 -1.86 -7.23
C ASP A 177 -34.30 -0.46 -6.74
N LEU A 178 -33.49 0.26 -7.52
CA LEU A 178 -33.15 1.66 -7.29
C LEU A 178 -33.92 2.61 -8.23
N PRO A 179 -34.57 3.66 -7.70
CA PRO A 179 -35.14 4.71 -8.53
C PRO A 179 -34.08 5.46 -9.34
N GLN A 180 -34.42 5.87 -10.57
CA GLN A 180 -33.50 6.59 -11.46
C GLN A 180 -32.89 7.85 -10.80
N GLY A 181 -33.64 8.54 -9.95
CA GLY A 181 -33.13 9.70 -9.21
C GLY A 181 -31.99 9.35 -8.24
N VAL A 182 -32.07 8.20 -7.57
CA VAL A 182 -31.02 7.69 -6.68
C VAL A 182 -29.77 7.32 -7.50
N ILE A 183 -29.96 6.66 -8.64
CA ILE A 183 -28.87 6.35 -9.57
C ILE A 183 -28.13 7.63 -9.97
N MET A 184 -28.87 8.66 -10.41
CA MET A 184 -28.26 9.93 -10.79
C MET A 184 -27.52 10.59 -9.62
N ASN A 185 -28.08 10.55 -8.40
CA ASN A 185 -27.38 11.09 -7.23
C ASN A 185 -26.03 10.40 -6.99
N ILE A 186 -25.98 9.06 -7.09
CA ILE A 186 -24.73 8.29 -6.94
C ILE A 186 -23.73 8.71 -8.03
N LEU A 187 -24.17 8.75 -9.29
CA LEU A 187 -23.31 9.13 -10.42
C LEU A 187 -22.74 10.55 -10.27
N GLU A 188 -23.55 11.49 -9.81
CA GLU A 188 -23.12 12.88 -9.58
C GLU A 188 -22.06 13.00 -8.47
N VAL A 189 -22.17 12.20 -7.39
CA VAL A 189 -21.13 12.14 -6.34
C VAL A 189 -19.83 11.55 -6.87
N ILE A 190 -19.91 10.45 -7.61
CA ILE A 190 -18.72 9.81 -8.19
C ILE A 190 -18.05 10.77 -9.19
N ASP A 191 -18.82 11.38 -10.09
CA ASP A 191 -18.32 12.37 -11.06
C ASP A 191 -17.61 13.54 -10.35
N LYS A 192 -18.17 14.02 -9.23
CA LYS A 192 -17.55 15.09 -8.44
C LYS A 192 -16.19 14.68 -7.85
N ILE A 193 -16.06 13.41 -7.42
CA ILE A 193 -14.79 12.87 -6.91
C ILE A 193 -13.80 12.65 -8.04
N LEU A 194 -14.23 12.10 -9.19
CA LEU A 194 -13.36 11.91 -10.35
C LEU A 194 -12.80 13.23 -10.88
N LYS A 195 -13.56 14.32 -10.80
CA LYS A 195 -13.12 15.67 -11.20
C LYS A 195 -12.28 16.39 -10.16
N SER A 196 -11.95 15.75 -9.04
CA SER A 196 -11.15 16.35 -7.98
C SER A 196 -9.67 16.01 -8.16
N ASP A 197 -8.79 16.89 -7.68
CA ASP A 197 -7.33 16.81 -7.85
C ASP A 197 -6.66 15.81 -6.88
N ILE A 198 -7.30 14.67 -6.64
CA ILE A 198 -6.76 13.61 -5.78
C ILE A 198 -6.39 12.38 -6.60
N GLN A 199 -5.34 11.69 -6.17
CA GLN A 199 -4.97 10.41 -6.77
C GLN A 199 -5.93 9.32 -6.32
N ILE A 200 -6.82 8.90 -7.21
CA ILE A 200 -7.79 7.82 -6.97
C ILE A 200 -7.13 6.45 -7.25
N GLY A 201 -6.12 6.43 -8.11
CA GLY A 201 -5.36 5.23 -8.47
C GLY A 201 -6.24 4.12 -9.03
N ASP A 202 -5.99 2.89 -8.60
CA ASP A 202 -6.65 1.67 -9.12
C ASP A 202 -8.12 1.50 -8.70
N LYS A 203 -8.64 2.37 -7.82
CA LYS A 203 -9.99 2.27 -7.25
C LYS A 203 -11.11 2.52 -8.25
N THR A 204 -10.78 3.08 -9.42
CA THR A 204 -11.73 3.32 -10.52
C THR A 204 -11.88 2.15 -11.50
N LYS A 205 -11.05 1.10 -11.42
CA LYS A 205 -11.05 -0.02 -12.39
C LYS A 205 -12.42 -0.69 -12.51
N LYS A 206 -13.08 -0.99 -11.38
CA LYS A 206 -14.43 -1.59 -11.36
C LYS A 206 -15.45 -0.64 -11.98
N LEU A 207 -15.40 0.65 -11.66
CA LEU A 207 -16.28 1.65 -12.24
C LEU A 207 -16.14 1.72 -13.76
N ARG A 208 -14.91 1.69 -14.30
CA ARG A 208 -14.68 1.70 -15.75
C ARG A 208 -15.36 0.53 -16.44
N ILE A 209 -15.16 -0.69 -15.94
CA ILE A 209 -15.75 -1.92 -16.49
C ILE A 209 -17.28 -1.81 -16.49
N VAL A 210 -17.86 -1.40 -15.35
CA VAL A 210 -19.31 -1.23 -15.21
C VAL A 210 -19.83 -0.16 -16.16
N ALA A 211 -19.19 1.00 -16.23
CA ALA A 211 -19.58 2.10 -17.10
C ALA A 211 -19.55 1.71 -18.58
N GLN A 212 -18.49 1.05 -19.05
CA GLN A 212 -18.38 0.57 -20.44
C GLN A 212 -19.52 -0.38 -20.79
N ARG A 213 -19.80 -1.35 -19.92
CA ARG A 213 -20.88 -2.30 -20.11
C ARG A 213 -22.25 -1.62 -20.09
N VAL A 214 -22.52 -0.76 -19.12
CA VAL A 214 -23.82 -0.07 -18.99
C VAL A 214 -24.09 0.85 -20.18
N VAL A 215 -23.08 1.51 -20.75
CA VAL A 215 -23.29 2.32 -21.97
C VAL A 215 -23.79 1.47 -23.16
N GLN A 216 -23.42 0.18 -23.21
CA GLN A 216 -23.86 -0.77 -24.24
C GLN A 216 -25.30 -1.28 -24.02
N THR A 217 -25.85 -1.18 -22.79
CA THR A 217 -27.20 -1.68 -22.47
C THR A 217 -28.33 -0.68 -22.75
N GLN A 218 -28.04 0.44 -23.43
CA GLN A 218 -29.00 1.51 -23.74
C GLN A 218 -29.80 2.06 -22.53
N PRO A 219 -29.14 2.54 -21.48
CA PRO A 219 -29.81 3.15 -20.33
C PRO A 219 -30.48 4.48 -20.72
N PRO A 220 -31.32 5.06 -19.85
CA PRO A 220 -31.88 6.39 -20.04
C PRO A 220 -30.80 7.41 -20.43
N LYS A 221 -31.12 8.33 -21.34
CA LYS A 221 -30.16 9.26 -21.97
C LYS A 221 -29.28 9.99 -20.95
N GLN A 222 -29.84 10.46 -19.84
CA GLN A 222 -29.09 11.18 -18.80
C GLN A 222 -28.03 10.29 -18.13
N ILE A 223 -28.39 9.06 -17.78
CA ILE A 223 -27.47 8.07 -17.21
C ILE A 223 -26.38 7.71 -18.22
N LYS A 224 -26.76 7.49 -19.49
CA LYS A 224 -25.80 7.20 -20.56
C LYS A 224 -24.75 8.32 -20.68
N LEU A 225 -25.20 9.57 -20.68
CA LEU A 225 -24.31 10.73 -20.78
C LEU A 225 -23.38 10.83 -19.56
N ALA A 226 -23.88 10.60 -18.35
CA ALA A 226 -23.06 10.61 -17.14
C ALA A 226 -21.94 9.56 -17.22
N PHE A 227 -22.26 8.31 -17.59
CA PHE A 227 -21.24 7.27 -17.78
C PHE A 227 -20.23 7.61 -18.87
N GLN A 228 -20.66 8.15 -20.00
CA GLN A 228 -19.75 8.58 -21.07
C GLN A 228 -18.79 9.68 -20.61
N GLN A 229 -19.27 10.64 -19.81
CA GLN A 229 -18.42 11.69 -19.23
C GLN A 229 -17.40 11.11 -18.26
N MET A 230 -17.80 10.18 -17.38
CA MET A 230 -16.87 9.51 -16.48
C MET A 230 -15.83 8.68 -17.23
N LEU A 231 -16.21 7.95 -18.28
CA LEU A 231 -15.26 7.19 -19.10
C LEU A 231 -14.21 8.10 -19.74
N LEU A 232 -14.59 9.29 -20.22
CA LEU A 232 -13.65 10.26 -20.78
C LEU A 232 -12.58 10.67 -19.75
N ILE A 233 -12.98 10.92 -18.50
CA ILE A 233 -12.06 11.27 -17.42
C ILE A 233 -11.14 10.08 -17.12
N LEU A 234 -11.71 8.88 -16.98
CA LEU A 234 -10.97 7.67 -16.66
C LEU A 234 -9.98 7.24 -17.74
N ASP A 235 -10.25 7.55 -19.00
CA ASP A 235 -9.34 7.25 -20.12
C ASP A 235 -8.17 8.26 -20.15
N GLN A 236 -8.40 9.52 -19.79
CA GLN A 236 -7.33 10.53 -19.64
C GLN A 236 -6.34 10.14 -18.53
N ASP A 237 -6.85 9.71 -17.38
CA ASP A 237 -6.02 9.27 -16.25
C ASP A 237 -5.18 8.03 -16.60
N GLN A 238 -5.68 7.16 -17.47
CA GLN A 238 -4.95 5.97 -17.92
C GLN A 238 -3.75 6.35 -18.78
N GLU A 239 -3.97 7.24 -19.76
CA GLU A 239 -2.89 7.72 -20.64
C GLU A 239 -1.80 8.42 -19.84
N GLU A 240 -2.16 9.24 -18.85
CA GLU A 240 -1.19 9.95 -18.01
C GLU A 240 -0.35 8.99 -17.14
N ASN A 241 -0.99 7.98 -16.54
CA ASN A 241 -0.29 6.93 -15.78
C ASN A 241 0.63 6.06 -16.68
N ASP A 242 0.17 5.69 -17.88
CA ASP A 242 0.96 4.90 -18.81
C ASP A 242 2.17 5.69 -19.33
N ILE A 243 2.02 7.00 -19.58
CA ILE A 243 3.12 7.91 -19.95
C ILE A 243 4.14 8.03 -18.81
N GLN A 244 3.69 8.18 -17.57
CA GLN A 244 4.57 8.32 -16.42
C GLN A 244 5.35 7.02 -16.13
N SER A 245 4.69 5.86 -16.30
CA SER A 245 5.32 4.54 -16.25
C SER A 245 6.40 4.37 -17.32
N LEU A 246 6.10 4.74 -18.57
CA LEU A 246 7.04 4.71 -19.68
C LEU A 246 8.24 5.65 -19.46
N GLN A 247 8.03 6.85 -18.93
CA GLN A 247 9.13 7.77 -18.57
C GLN A 247 10.05 7.20 -17.50
N THR A 248 9.48 6.55 -16.49
CA THR A 248 10.26 5.91 -15.43
C THR A 248 11.12 4.78 -16.00
N ALA A 249 10.52 3.92 -16.82
CA ALA A 249 11.22 2.82 -17.50
C ALA A 249 12.32 3.32 -18.45
N LEU A 250 12.07 4.41 -19.19
CA LEU A 250 13.05 5.04 -20.08
C LEU A 250 14.25 5.59 -19.31
N THR A 251 13.99 6.25 -18.18
CA THR A 251 15.04 6.79 -17.31
C THR A 251 15.90 5.67 -16.72
N GLU A 252 15.27 4.57 -16.30
CA GLU A 252 15.99 3.40 -15.79
C GLU A 252 16.85 2.74 -16.89
N THR A 253 16.32 2.61 -18.11
CA THR A 253 17.10 2.07 -19.23
C THR A 253 18.26 2.98 -19.64
N GLN A 254 18.07 4.30 -19.62
CA GLN A 254 19.17 5.25 -19.84
C GLN A 254 20.27 5.12 -18.79
N ASN A 255 19.90 4.97 -17.51
CA ASN A 255 20.87 4.79 -16.43
C ASN A 255 21.66 3.48 -16.61
N ARG A 256 20.98 2.37 -16.95
CA ARG A 256 21.64 1.09 -17.24
C ARG A 256 22.58 1.18 -18.45
N LEU A 257 22.20 1.93 -19.48
CA LEU A 257 23.05 2.15 -20.65
C LEU A 257 24.32 2.91 -20.28
N ARG A 258 24.19 3.96 -19.45
CA ARG A 258 25.32 4.74 -18.96
C ARG A 258 26.28 3.90 -18.12
N GLU A 259 25.76 3.06 -17.21
CA GLU A 259 26.58 2.13 -16.44
C GLU A 259 27.29 1.11 -17.34
N ALA A 260 26.62 0.60 -18.38
CA ALA A 260 27.23 -0.32 -19.34
C ALA A 260 28.36 0.37 -20.13
N ASP A 261 28.16 1.60 -20.58
CA ASP A 261 29.19 2.39 -21.27
C ASP A 261 30.40 2.67 -20.36
N GLU A 262 30.19 2.99 -19.09
CA GLU A 262 31.26 3.18 -18.12
C GLU A 262 32.05 1.88 -17.88
N ARG A 263 31.37 0.73 -17.81
CA ARG A 263 32.02 -0.59 -17.73
C ARG A 263 32.84 -0.92 -18.97
N ILE A 264 32.34 -0.58 -20.16
CA ILE A 264 33.07 -0.80 -21.41
C ILE A 264 34.36 0.04 -21.41
N ARG A 265 34.27 1.33 -21.07
CA ARG A 265 35.48 2.19 -20.99
C ARG A 265 36.49 1.67 -19.99
N ALA A 266 36.05 1.25 -18.80
CA ALA A 266 36.93 0.66 -17.81
C ALA A 266 37.60 -0.63 -18.31
N ALA A 267 36.85 -1.49 -19.02
CA ALA A 267 37.39 -2.71 -19.61
C ALA A 267 38.39 -2.42 -20.74
N GLU A 268 38.14 -1.41 -21.59
CA GLU A 268 39.07 -0.97 -22.63
C GLU A 268 40.37 -0.42 -22.05
N GLU A 269 40.29 0.32 -20.94
CA GLU A 269 41.46 0.86 -20.25
C GLU A 269 42.30 -0.26 -19.61
N ILE A 270 41.64 -1.24 -18.96
CA ILE A 270 42.31 -2.43 -18.44
C ILE A 270 43.00 -3.21 -19.57
N MET A 271 42.34 -3.38 -20.72
CA MET A 271 42.92 -4.06 -21.89
C MET A 271 44.14 -3.32 -22.45
N ARG A 272 44.12 -1.99 -22.51
CA ARG A 272 45.31 -1.20 -22.93
C ARG A 272 46.47 -1.41 -21.97
N ASN A 273 46.22 -1.30 -20.67
CA ASN A 273 47.27 -1.44 -19.66
C ASN A 273 47.88 -2.85 -19.67
N THR A 274 47.05 -3.89 -19.82
CA THR A 274 47.55 -5.27 -19.93
C THR A 274 48.35 -5.51 -21.20
N GLU A 275 47.95 -4.93 -22.34
CA GLU A 275 48.73 -5.03 -23.58
C GLU A 275 50.07 -4.28 -23.49
N GLU A 276 50.12 -3.10 -22.86
CA GLU A 276 51.38 -2.37 -22.61
C GLU A 276 52.31 -3.16 -21.69
N GLN A 277 51.78 -3.74 -20.61
CA GLN A 277 52.54 -4.57 -19.70
C GLN A 277 53.12 -5.81 -20.42
N ARG A 278 52.30 -6.48 -21.24
CA ARG A 278 52.73 -7.62 -22.06
C ARG A 278 53.89 -7.25 -22.99
N ARG A 279 53.84 -6.08 -23.63
CA ARG A 279 54.94 -5.59 -24.50
C ARG A 279 56.22 -5.31 -23.70
N SER A 280 56.09 -4.70 -22.52
CA SER A 280 57.23 -4.44 -21.63
C SER A 280 57.91 -5.74 -21.20
N GLU A 281 57.12 -6.74 -20.80
CA GLU A 281 57.62 -8.07 -20.40
C GLU A 281 58.30 -8.80 -21.57
N GLU A 282 57.72 -8.75 -22.78
CA GLU A 282 58.36 -9.31 -23.98
C GLU A 282 59.71 -8.64 -24.29
N GLN A 283 59.82 -7.33 -24.09
CA GLN A 283 61.05 -6.60 -24.33
C GLN A 283 62.12 -6.94 -23.29
N GLN A 284 61.77 -6.98 -21.99
CA GLN A 284 62.69 -7.43 -20.94
C GLN A 284 63.18 -8.86 -21.18
N LYS A 285 62.30 -9.75 -21.65
CA LYS A 285 62.67 -11.12 -21.99
C LYS A 285 63.68 -11.18 -23.14
N ARG A 286 63.54 -10.33 -24.16
CA ARG A 286 64.52 -10.23 -25.27
C ARG A 286 65.86 -9.71 -24.78
N GLU A 287 65.87 -8.67 -23.94
CA GLU A 287 67.10 -8.10 -23.38
C GLU A 287 67.84 -9.11 -22.49
N ALA A 288 67.11 -9.85 -21.65
CA ALA A 288 67.69 -10.91 -20.82
C ALA A 288 68.28 -12.05 -21.66
N GLN A 289 67.59 -12.47 -22.74
CA GLN A 289 68.12 -13.47 -23.67
C GLN A 289 69.39 -12.99 -24.38
N GLU A 290 69.46 -11.72 -24.76
CA GLU A 290 70.65 -11.16 -25.40
C GLU A 290 71.83 -11.07 -24.42
N GLN A 291 71.59 -10.63 -23.18
CA GLN A 291 72.62 -10.64 -22.14
C GLN A 291 73.15 -12.06 -21.86
N LEU A 292 72.28 -13.07 -21.88
CA LEU A 292 72.68 -14.47 -21.77
C LEU A 292 73.57 -14.88 -22.95
N ARG A 293 73.22 -14.55 -24.20
CA ARG A 293 74.08 -14.84 -25.37
C ARG A 293 75.45 -14.17 -25.27
N ILE A 294 75.51 -12.92 -24.82
CA ILE A 294 76.77 -12.19 -24.65
C ILE A 294 77.62 -12.88 -23.57
N LYS A 295 77.04 -13.21 -22.42
CA LYS A 295 77.73 -13.92 -21.34
C LYS A 295 78.20 -15.31 -21.77
N ASP A 296 77.41 -16.04 -22.55
CA ASP A 296 77.83 -17.35 -23.08
C ASP A 296 78.99 -17.23 -24.07
N ALA A 297 78.98 -16.22 -24.93
CA ALA A 297 80.10 -15.93 -25.84
C ALA A 297 81.37 -15.51 -25.09
N GLU A 298 81.23 -14.72 -24.01
CA GLU A 298 82.33 -14.34 -23.13
C GLU A 298 82.87 -15.55 -22.36
N ASN A 299 82.00 -16.40 -21.81
CA ASN A 299 82.39 -17.65 -21.17
C ASN A 299 83.13 -18.59 -22.13
N GLN A 300 82.66 -18.72 -23.38
CA GLN A 300 83.36 -19.50 -24.40
C GLN A 300 84.74 -18.91 -24.73
N ARG A 301 84.86 -17.58 -24.78
CA ARG A 301 86.16 -16.91 -24.93
C ARG A 301 87.09 -17.18 -23.76
N LEU A 302 86.61 -17.02 -22.52
CA LEU A 302 87.37 -17.30 -21.31
C LEU A 302 87.77 -18.77 -21.21
N GLN A 303 86.88 -19.71 -21.57
CA GLN A 303 87.22 -21.14 -21.65
C GLN A 303 88.30 -21.43 -22.71
N ALA A 304 88.23 -20.78 -23.88
CA ALA A 304 89.27 -20.90 -24.90
C ALA A 304 90.61 -20.29 -24.46
N GLU A 305 90.58 -19.22 -23.67
CA GLU A 305 91.76 -18.58 -23.09
C GLU A 305 92.37 -19.44 -21.97
N ILE A 306 91.55 -19.99 -21.07
CA ILE A 306 91.98 -21.01 -20.08
C ILE A 306 92.60 -22.22 -20.79
N GLY A 307 92.03 -22.67 -21.91
CA GLY A 307 92.59 -23.75 -22.74
C GLY A 307 93.92 -23.40 -23.41
N ARG A 308 94.23 -22.10 -23.62
CA ARG A 308 95.54 -21.64 -24.12
C ARG A 308 96.61 -21.49 -23.02
N PHE A 309 96.19 -21.27 -21.78
CA PHE A 309 97.07 -21.13 -20.62
C PHE A 309 97.31 -22.44 -19.84
N GLN A 310 96.89 -23.59 -20.36
CA GLN A 310 97.33 -24.91 -19.88
C GLN A 310 98.41 -25.54 -20.78
N PRO A 311 99.70 -25.23 -20.57
CA PRO A 311 100.78 -26.17 -20.84
C PRO A 311 100.94 -27.12 -19.64
N GLN A 312 100.87 -28.42 -19.93
CA GLN A 312 101.44 -29.53 -19.16
C GLN A 312 101.54 -29.39 -17.63
N THR A 313 100.53 -29.89 -16.92
CA THR A 313 100.77 -30.67 -15.70
C THR A 313 100.02 -31.98 -15.82
N GLY A 314 100.76 -33.02 -16.22
CA GLY A 314 100.31 -34.39 -16.15
C GLY A 314 100.20 -34.87 -14.70
N GLN A 315 99.32 -35.85 -14.53
CA GLN A 315 99.47 -37.03 -13.66
C GLN A 315 99.78 -36.80 -12.17
N GLN A 316 98.78 -36.99 -11.30
CA GLN A 316 98.67 -38.13 -10.36
C GLN A 316 97.65 -37.86 -9.23
N GLN A 317 97.16 -38.97 -8.64
CA GLN A 317 96.19 -39.11 -7.54
C GLN A 317 94.73 -39.00 -8.02
N GLN A 318 94.03 -40.06 -8.42
CA GLN A 318 93.86 -41.41 -7.86
C GLN A 318 93.33 -41.42 -6.41
N GLN A 319 92.06 -41.81 -6.34
CA GLN A 319 91.31 -42.42 -5.23
C GLN A 319 90.97 -41.57 -4.00
N GLN A 320 89.68 -41.24 -3.88
CA GLN A 320 88.89 -41.71 -2.74
C GLN A 320 87.41 -41.88 -3.12
N ASN A 321 86.98 -43.15 -3.05
CA ASN A 321 85.59 -43.58 -2.95
C ASN A 321 84.98 -43.05 -1.64
N ILE A 322 83.67 -42.76 -1.64
CA ILE A 322 82.62 -43.31 -0.73
C ILE A 322 81.28 -42.59 -1.01
N PRO A 323 80.12 -43.25 -0.81
CA PRO A 323 78.85 -42.95 -1.48
C PRO A 323 77.75 -42.36 -0.56
N ALA A 324 76.59 -42.10 -1.18
CA ALA A 324 75.26 -41.87 -0.60
C ALA A 324 74.96 -40.49 0.00
N GLN A 325 73.87 -39.85 -0.44
CA GLN A 325 72.59 -39.94 0.27
C GLN A 325 71.45 -39.31 -0.54
N GLN A 326 70.31 -40.01 -0.50
CA GLN A 326 68.98 -39.51 -0.85
C GLN A 326 68.60 -38.36 0.09
N THR A 327 68.13 -37.25 -0.47
CA THR A 327 67.20 -36.29 0.16
C THR A 327 66.31 -35.77 -0.97
N ASN A 328 65.12 -36.32 -1.17
CA ASN A 328 63.86 -35.78 -0.62
C ASN A 328 63.93 -34.28 -0.32
N PHE A 329 63.30 -33.46 -1.18
CA PHE A 329 62.37 -32.36 -0.89
C PHE A 329 62.06 -31.66 -2.23
N ASN A 330 60.93 -31.95 -2.87
CA ASN A 330 59.62 -31.33 -2.66
C ASN A 330 59.58 -29.84 -3.04
N TRP A 331 59.10 -29.55 -4.26
CA TRP A 331 58.30 -28.36 -4.57
C TRP A 331 57.52 -28.64 -5.88
N ASN A 332 56.27 -29.07 -5.73
CA ASN A 332 55.27 -29.14 -6.79
C ASN A 332 54.19 -28.07 -6.49
N PRO A 333 53.62 -27.41 -7.51
CA PRO A 333 53.00 -26.10 -7.37
C PRO A 333 51.56 -26.19 -6.86
N SER A 334 51.22 -25.28 -5.94
CA SER A 334 49.86 -25.05 -5.47
C SER A 334 49.06 -24.34 -6.56
N GLU A 335 48.39 -25.14 -7.38
CA GLU A 335 47.20 -24.73 -8.12
C GLU A 335 45.98 -24.65 -7.17
N GLN A 336 45.13 -23.67 -7.48
CA GLN A 336 43.72 -23.54 -7.14
C GLN A 336 43.33 -22.86 -5.82
N ALA A 337 42.94 -21.61 -6.03
CA ALA A 337 42.24 -20.70 -5.16
C ALA A 337 40.90 -21.26 -4.65
N GLN A 338 40.61 -20.86 -3.42
CA GLN A 338 39.37 -21.10 -2.68
C GLN A 338 38.19 -20.37 -3.31
N GLN A 339 37.08 -21.11 -3.45
CA GLN A 339 35.73 -20.58 -3.36
C GLN A 339 35.41 -20.22 -1.90
N PRO A 340 34.62 -19.18 -1.63
CA PRO A 340 33.83 -19.10 -0.41
C PRO A 340 32.37 -19.51 -0.67
N ASN A 341 31.95 -20.43 0.19
CA ASN A 341 30.61 -20.97 0.35
C ASN A 341 29.62 -19.87 0.78
N ARG A 342 28.47 -19.77 0.12
CA ARG A 342 27.28 -19.05 0.62
C ARG A 342 26.52 -19.99 1.55
N GLY A 343 26.37 -19.58 2.80
CA GLY A 343 25.37 -20.13 3.70
C GLY A 343 23.96 -19.72 3.27
N THR A 344 23.08 -20.71 3.26
CA THR A 344 21.62 -20.64 3.35
C THR A 344 21.20 -21.12 4.74
N GLU A 345 20.01 -20.69 5.20
CA GLU A 345 19.35 -20.82 6.53
C GLU A 345 19.34 -19.45 7.24
N GLU A 346 18.22 -18.81 7.58
CA GLU A 346 16.77 -19.09 7.58
C GLU A 346 16.00 -17.80 7.23
#